data_AF-F9ELB1-F1
#
_entry.id   AF-F9ELB1-F1
#
_cell.length_a   1.000
_cell.length_b   1.000
_cell.length_c   1.000
_cell.angle_alpha   90.00
_cell.angle_beta   90.00
_cell.angle_gamma   90.00
#
_symmetry.space_group_name_H-M   'P 1'
#
loop_
_entity.id
_entity.type
_entity.pdbx_description
1 polymer ?
#
loop_
_entity_poly.entity_id
_entity_poly.type
_entity_poly.pdbx_seq_one_letter_code
_entity_poly.pdbx_strand_id
1 'polypeptide(L)'
;MNLVEILKFTEEYLKKYSFSKPRLEAEKLVSYVLNLDRIALYIHYERELSEDEKTSIKQYLKKMVEENKTFDELKGEKKDFKEENLDIFNKSVEYLKKNGVLSPLLDTEYIFSDVLKVNKIL
;
A
#
# COMPACT_ATOMS: atom_id res chain seq x y z
N MET A 1 -14.76 -13.79 -8.25
CA MET A 1 -14.58 -12.64 -9.16
C MET A 1 -13.09 -12.44 -9.24
N ASN A 2 -12.56 -12.65 -10.43
CA ASN A 2 -11.15 -12.48 -10.68
C ASN A 2 -10.78 -10.98 -10.76
N LEU A 3 -9.49 -10.70 -10.77
CA LEU A 3 -8.97 -9.35 -10.78
C LEU A 3 -9.43 -8.52 -11.99
N VAL A 4 -9.55 -9.12 -13.18
CA VAL A 4 -10.10 -8.42 -14.36
C VAL A 4 -11.53 -7.97 -14.13
N GLU A 5 -12.38 -8.84 -13.61
CA GLU A 5 -13.78 -8.54 -13.34
C GLU A 5 -13.91 -7.41 -12.30
N ILE A 6 -13.06 -7.44 -11.28
CA ILE A 6 -13.02 -6.41 -10.22
C ILE A 6 -12.57 -5.06 -10.78
N LEU A 7 -11.54 -5.03 -11.63
CA LEU A 7 -11.08 -3.78 -12.26
C LEU A 7 -12.17 -3.17 -13.15
N LYS A 8 -12.83 -3.99 -13.98
CA LYS A 8 -13.95 -3.55 -14.82
C LYS A 8 -15.11 -3.01 -13.99
N PHE A 9 -15.53 -3.76 -12.96
CA PHE A 9 -16.59 -3.35 -12.05
C PHE A 9 -16.27 -2.00 -11.38
N THR A 10 -15.05 -1.86 -10.87
CA THR A 10 -14.59 -0.65 -10.16
C THR A 10 -14.55 0.56 -11.11
N GLU A 11 -14.06 0.37 -12.34
CA GLU A 11 -14.05 1.40 -13.38
C GLU A 11 -15.48 1.83 -13.77
N GLU A 12 -16.38 0.88 -14.02
CA GLU A 12 -17.78 1.15 -14.37
C GLU A 12 -18.54 1.86 -13.24
N TYR A 13 -18.30 1.44 -12.00
CA TYR A 13 -18.87 2.09 -10.83
C TYR A 13 -18.44 3.56 -10.75
N LEU A 14 -17.14 3.85 -10.89
CA LEU A 14 -16.64 5.23 -10.86
C LEU A 14 -17.11 6.07 -12.08
N LYS A 15 -17.26 5.45 -13.26
CA LYS A 15 -17.87 6.09 -14.44
C LYS A 15 -19.30 6.55 -14.15
N LYS A 16 -20.10 5.70 -13.50
CA LYS A 16 -21.50 5.99 -13.16
C LYS A 16 -21.64 7.25 -12.29
N TYR A 17 -20.63 7.55 -11.47
CA TYR A 17 -20.59 8.73 -10.61
C TYR A 17 -19.72 9.87 -11.16
N SER A 18 -19.44 9.87 -12.47
CA SER A 18 -18.79 10.98 -13.19
C SER A 18 -17.36 11.32 -12.74
N PHE A 19 -16.62 10.33 -12.22
CA PHE A 19 -15.19 10.52 -11.94
C PHE A 19 -14.41 10.80 -13.24
N SER A 20 -13.44 11.70 -13.20
CA SER A 20 -12.72 12.19 -14.39
C SER A 20 -11.78 11.16 -15.01
N LYS A 21 -11.18 10.27 -14.20
CA LYS A 21 -10.27 9.21 -14.65
C LYS A 21 -10.62 7.84 -14.04
N PRO A 22 -11.80 7.28 -14.32
CA PRO A 22 -12.34 6.12 -13.59
C PRO A 22 -11.43 4.90 -13.61
N ARG A 23 -10.79 4.61 -14.75
CA ARG A 23 -9.86 3.49 -14.88
C ARG A 23 -8.62 3.66 -14.01
N LEU A 24 -8.01 4.85 -14.03
CA LEU A 24 -6.83 5.14 -13.22
C LEU A 24 -7.15 5.03 -11.73
N GLU A 25 -8.29 5.59 -11.32
CA GLU A 25 -8.75 5.55 -9.93
C GLU A 25 -9.07 4.11 -9.48
N ALA A 26 -9.68 3.30 -10.35
CA ALA A 26 -9.89 1.88 -10.10
C ALA A 26 -8.58 1.12 -9.89
N GLU A 27 -7.59 1.34 -10.77
CA GLU A 27 -6.28 0.68 -10.66
C GLU A 27 -5.54 1.10 -9.38
N LYS A 28 -5.55 2.38 -9.00
CA LYS A 28 -4.94 2.85 -7.75
C LYS A 28 -5.58 2.22 -6.52
N LEU A 29 -6.91 2.19 -6.49
CA LEU A 29 -7.67 1.59 -5.39
C LEU A 29 -7.37 0.09 -5.26
N VAL A 30 -7.49 -0.65 -6.35
CA VAL A 30 -7.31 -2.10 -6.35
C VAL A 30 -5.85 -2.45 -6.04
N SER A 31 -4.87 -1.75 -6.62
CA SER A 31 -3.45 -1.98 -6.31
C SER A 31 -3.15 -1.74 -4.83
N TYR A 32 -3.76 -0.71 -4.23
CA TYR A 32 -3.60 -0.42 -2.81
C TYR A 32 -4.18 -1.51 -1.91
N VAL A 33 -5.42 -1.95 -2.16
CA VAL A 33 -6.06 -2.98 -1.33
C VAL A 33 -5.30 -4.31 -1.41
N LEU A 34 -4.80 -4.66 -2.59
CA LEU A 34 -4.08 -5.91 -2.81
C LEU A 34 -2.60 -5.83 -2.40
N ASN A 35 -2.11 -4.66 -1.98
CA ASN A 35 -0.70 -4.38 -1.75
C ASN A 35 0.20 -4.82 -2.92
N LEU A 36 -0.23 -4.46 -4.14
CA LEU A 36 0.45 -4.76 -5.39
C LEU A 36 0.84 -3.48 -6.10
N ASP A 37 1.90 -3.55 -6.91
CA ASP A 37 2.17 -2.52 -7.91
C ASP A 37 1.08 -2.56 -9.00
N ARG A 38 0.77 -1.40 -9.60
CA ARG A 38 -0.20 -1.33 -10.70
C ARG A 38 0.16 -2.24 -11.88
N ILE A 39 1.44 -2.43 -12.16
CA ILE A 39 1.91 -3.33 -13.23
C ILE A 39 1.53 -4.79 -12.90
N ALA A 40 1.64 -5.20 -11.63
CA ALA A 40 1.31 -6.56 -11.20
C ALA A 40 -0.17 -6.91 -11.39
N LEU A 41 -1.07 -5.91 -11.41
CA LEU A 41 -2.48 -6.12 -11.71
C LEU A 41 -2.72 -6.71 -13.12
N TYR A 42 -1.83 -6.38 -14.06
CA TYR A 42 -1.90 -6.86 -15.45
C TYR A 42 -1.22 -8.20 -15.66
N ILE A 43 -0.32 -8.59 -14.77
CA ILE A 43 0.37 -9.89 -14.82
C ILE A 43 -0.52 -10.96 -14.18
N HIS A 44 -1.14 -10.63 -13.05
CA HIS A 44 -1.95 -11.56 -12.25
C HIS A 44 -3.46 -11.36 -12.46
N TYR A 45 -3.87 -11.05 -13.68
CA TYR A 45 -5.25 -10.64 -13.99
C TYR A 45 -6.29 -11.74 -13.72
N GLU A 46 -5.90 -13.01 -13.71
CA GLU A 46 -6.76 -14.15 -13.37
C GLU A 46 -6.86 -14.45 -11.87
N ARG A 47 -6.12 -13.71 -11.02
CA ARG A 47 -6.13 -13.91 -9.57
C ARG A 47 -7.54 -13.72 -9.01
N GLU A 48 -8.02 -14.69 -8.24
CA GLU A 48 -9.24 -14.54 -7.45
C GLU A 48 -9.00 -13.66 -6.22
N LEU A 49 -9.97 -12.78 -5.93
CA LEU A 49 -9.95 -11.94 -4.73
C LEU A 49 -10.69 -12.62 -3.58
N SER A 50 -10.17 -12.46 -2.37
CA SER A 50 -10.85 -12.87 -1.14
C SER A 50 -12.06 -11.98 -0.86
N GLU A 51 -12.97 -12.43 0.02
CA GLU A 51 -14.11 -11.63 0.44
C GLU A 51 -13.69 -10.36 1.20
N ASP A 52 -12.59 -10.43 1.97
CA ASP A 52 -12.04 -9.26 2.66
C ASP A 52 -11.54 -8.21 1.68
N GLU A 53 -10.81 -8.62 0.64
CA GLU A 53 -10.32 -7.72 -0.42
C GLU A 53 -11.47 -7.04 -1.16
N LYS A 54 -12.50 -7.82 -1.54
CA LYS A 54 -13.72 -7.27 -2.17
C LYS A 54 -14.43 -6.29 -1.25
N THR A 55 -14.54 -6.62 0.04
CA THR A 55 -15.18 -5.77 1.04
C THR A 55 -14.43 -4.46 1.21
N SER A 56 -13.10 -4.49 1.30
CA SER A 56 -12.26 -3.29 1.37
C SER A 56 -12.42 -2.41 0.12
N ILE A 57 -12.36 -2.99 -1.09
CA ILE A 57 -12.58 -2.24 -2.34
C ILE A 57 -13.95 -1.55 -2.33
N LYS A 58 -15.00 -2.27 -1.94
CA LYS A 58 -16.36 -1.73 -1.87
C LYS A 58 -16.49 -0.58 -0.87
N GLN A 59 -15.84 -0.68 0.29
CA GLN A 59 -15.83 0.38 1.30
C GLN A 59 -15.18 1.66 0.78
N TYR A 60 -14.04 1.55 0.10
CA TYR A 60 -13.39 2.71 -0.52
C TYR A 60 -14.22 3.31 -1.64
N LEU A 61 -14.77 2.49 -2.55
CA LEU A 61 -15.65 2.98 -3.62
C LEU A 61 -16.84 3.79 -3.08
N LYS A 62 -17.45 3.31 -1.98
CA LYS A 62 -18.54 4.01 -1.32
C LYS A 62 -18.07 5.36 -0.77
N LYS A 63 -16.94 5.39 -0.05
CA LYS A 63 -16.34 6.65 0.44
C LYS A 63 -15.99 7.63 -0.68
N MET A 64 -15.49 7.13 -1.82
CA MET A 64 -15.08 7.99 -2.95
C MET A 64 -16.29 8.75 -3.46
N VAL A 65 -17.40 8.05 -3.65
CA VAL A 65 -18.66 8.63 -4.12
C VAL A 65 -19.29 9.53 -3.07
N GLU A 66 -19.33 9.12 -1.81
CA GLU A 66 -19.94 9.90 -0.72
C GLU A 66 -19.21 11.22 -0.47
N GLU A 67 -17.88 11.23 -0.55
CA GLU A 67 -17.06 12.43 -0.35
C GLU A 67 -16.72 13.17 -1.65
N ASN A 68 -17.09 12.61 -2.81
CA ASN A 68 -16.69 13.06 -4.14
C ASN A 68 -15.17 13.32 -4.25
N LYS A 69 -14.37 12.37 -3.77
CA LYS A 69 -12.91 12.42 -3.72
C LYS A 69 -12.28 11.29 -4.53
N THR A 70 -11.18 11.61 -5.20
CA THR A 70 -10.29 10.63 -5.83
C THR A 70 -9.70 9.68 -4.79
N PHE A 71 -9.15 8.56 -5.24
CA PHE A 71 -8.55 7.58 -4.35
C PHE A 71 -7.36 8.16 -3.58
N ASP A 72 -6.55 8.99 -4.23
CA ASP A 72 -5.40 9.66 -3.59
C ASP A 72 -5.85 10.63 -2.50
N GLU A 73 -6.93 11.39 -2.73
CA GLU A 73 -7.49 12.31 -1.73
C GLU A 73 -8.11 11.57 -0.52
N LEU A 74 -8.70 10.39 -0.73
CA LEU A 74 -9.29 9.57 0.34
C LEU A 74 -8.27 8.83 1.19
N LYS A 75 -7.26 8.24 0.55
CA LYS A 75 -6.22 7.49 1.24
C LYS A 75 -5.45 8.39 2.22
N GLY A 76 -5.54 9.71 2.01
CA GLY A 76 -4.50 10.64 2.41
C GLY A 76 -3.22 10.28 1.65
N GLU A 77 -2.27 11.19 1.59
CA GLU A 77 -0.91 10.71 1.37
C GLU A 77 -0.64 9.68 2.48
N LYS A 78 -0.38 8.41 2.11
CA LYS A 78 0.46 7.58 2.97
C LYS A 78 1.70 8.44 3.09
N LYS A 79 1.89 9.14 4.21
CA LYS A 79 3.10 9.93 4.44
C LYS A 79 4.23 9.00 4.06
N ASP A 80 4.99 9.39 3.05
CA ASP A 80 6.13 8.59 2.63
C ASP A 80 7.18 8.77 3.72
N PHE A 81 7.09 7.94 4.75
CA PHE A 81 7.99 7.97 5.89
C PHE A 81 9.35 7.39 5.51
N LYS A 82 9.65 7.14 4.23
CA LYS A 82 10.91 6.51 3.83
C LYS A 82 12.11 7.35 4.26
N GLU A 83 12.04 8.67 4.13
CA GLU A 83 13.14 9.55 4.57
C GLU A 83 13.29 9.56 6.08
N GLU A 84 12.19 9.71 6.83
CA GLU A 84 12.22 9.69 8.29
C GLU A 84 12.63 8.32 8.86
N ASN A 85 12.16 7.24 8.24
CA ASN A 85 12.51 5.87 8.62
C ASN A 85 13.98 5.57 8.35
N LEU A 86 14.53 6.08 7.24
CA LEU A 86 15.95 5.95 6.94
C LEU A 86 16.81 6.80 7.89
N ASP A 87 16.36 8.01 8.23
CA ASP A 87 17.04 8.87 9.19
C ASP A 87 17.09 8.24 10.60
N ILE A 88 15.96 7.73 11.11
CA ILE A 88 15.93 7.07 12.44
C ILE A 88 16.74 5.77 12.45
N PHE A 89 16.76 5.02 11.35
CA PHE A 89 17.61 3.84 11.18
C PHE A 89 19.09 4.23 11.29
N ASN A 90 19.54 5.22 10.51
CA ASN A 90 20.93 5.68 10.51
C ASN A 90 21.35 6.25 11.87
N LYS A 91 20.47 7.00 12.53
CA LYS A 91 20.72 7.51 13.90
C LYS A 91 20.87 6.37 14.91
N SER A 92 20.11 5.28 14.75
CA SER A 92 20.22 4.10 15.61
C SER A 92 21.57 3.39 15.42
N VAL A 93 22.02 3.22 14.17
CA VAL A 93 23.36 2.66 13.87
C VAL A 93 24.47 3.50 14.51
N GLU A 94 24.43 4.82 14.34
CA GLU A 94 25.42 5.73 14.92
C GLU A 94 25.38 5.74 16.46
N TYR A 95 24.19 5.65 17.05
CA TYR A 95 24.04 5.54 18.51
C TYR A 95 24.69 4.26 19.05
N LEU A 96 24.40 3.09 18.46
CA LEU A 96 25.00 1.82 18.90
C LEU A 96 26.52 1.83 18.71
N LYS A 97 27.01 2.38 17.60
CA LYS A 97 28.44 2.55 17.33
C LYS A 97 29.14 3.40 18.39
N LYS A 98 28.53 4.54 18.78
CA LYS A 98 29.07 5.42 19.85
C LYS A 98 29.10 4.76 21.22
N ASN A 99 28.22 3.79 21.46
CA ASN A 99 28.13 3.04 22.71
C ASN A 99 28.92 1.71 22.68
N GLY A 100 29.79 1.50 21.68
CA GLY A 100 30.71 0.36 21.65
C GLY A 100 30.11 -0.98 21.26
N VAL A 101 28.93 -0.99 20.63
CA VAL A 101 28.31 -2.20 20.09
C VAL A 101 29.13 -2.72 18.91
N LEU A 102 29.42 -4.03 18.88
CA LEU A 102 30.31 -4.65 17.89
C LEU A 102 29.73 -4.68 16.48
N SER A 103 28.42 -4.93 16.35
CA SER A 103 27.73 -5.07 15.05
C SER A 103 26.54 -4.10 14.94
N PRO A 104 26.79 -2.77 14.98
CA PRO A 104 25.74 -1.77 15.15
C PRO A 104 24.71 -1.76 14.02
N LEU A 105 25.11 -2.09 12.78
CA LEU A 105 24.20 -2.24 11.65
C LEU A 105 23.28 -3.44 11.84
N LEU A 106 23.87 -4.62 12.08
CA LEU A 106 23.13 -5.87 12.24
C LEU A 106 22.14 -5.80 13.42
N ASP A 107 22.59 -5.22 14.54
CA ASP A 107 21.75 -5.08 15.73
C ASP A 107 20.60 -4.08 15.49
N THR A 108 20.84 -3.00 14.73
CA THR A 108 19.78 -2.08 14.31
C THR A 108 18.76 -2.79 13.42
N GLU A 109 19.21 -3.61 12.46
CA GLU A 109 18.32 -4.40 11.62
C GLU A 109 17.45 -5.37 12.45
N TYR A 110 18.01 -6.02 13.46
CA TYR A 110 17.26 -6.90 14.35
C TYR A 110 16.20 -6.14 15.16
N ILE A 111 16.57 -4.99 15.75
CA ILE A 111 15.63 -4.15 16.49
C ILE A 111 14.46 -3.73 15.60
N PHE A 112 14.76 -3.23 14.39
CA PHE A 112 13.71 -2.77 13.47
C PHE A 112 12.85 -3.94 12.98
N SER A 113 13.45 -5.08 12.67
CA SER A 113 12.72 -6.29 12.28
C SER A 113 11.76 -6.76 13.37
N ASP A 114 12.18 -6.78 14.64
CA ASP A 114 11.31 -7.16 15.75
C ASP A 114 10.20 -6.14 16.01
N VAL A 115 10.52 -4.84 16.00
CA VAL A 115 9.52 -3.78 16.24
C VAL A 115 8.48 -3.72 15.12
N LEU A 116 8.92 -3.83 13.86
CA LEU A 116 8.05 -3.73 12.68
C LEU A 116 7.36 -5.06 12.33
N LYS A 117 7.70 -6.16 13.01
CA LYS A 117 7.16 -7.50 12.74
C LYS A 117 7.36 -7.93 11.29
N VAL A 118 8.51 -7.58 10.72
CA VAL A 118 8.90 -7.98 9.36
C VAL A 118 10.01 -9.02 9.43
N ASN A 119 9.87 -10.12 8.69
CA ASN A 119 10.93 -11.12 8.60
C ASN A 119 12.10 -10.56 7.81
N LYS A 120 13.32 -10.71 8.33
CA LYS A 120 14.54 -10.41 7.58
C LYS A 120 14.61 -11.39 6.40
N ILE A 121 14.53 -10.89 5.17
CA ILE A 121 15.01 -11.65 4.01
C ILE A 121 16.53 -11.52 4.08
N LEU A 122 17.18 -12.57 4.61
CA LEU A 122 18.62 -12.75 4.57
C LEU A 122 19.10 -12.99 3.13
#